data_AF-A0A524FQ67-F1
#
_entry.id   AF-A0A524FQ67-F1
#
_cell.length_a   1.000
_cell.length_b   1.000
_cell.length_c   1.000
_cell.angle_alpha   90.00
_cell.angle_beta   90.00
_cell.angle_gamma   90.00
#
_symmetry.space_group_name_H-M   'P 1'
#
loop_
_entity.id
_entity.type
_entity.pdbx_description
1 polymer ?
#
loop_
_entity_poly.entity_id
_entity_poly.type
_entity_poly.pdbx_seq_one_letter_code
_entity_poly.pdbx_strand_id
1 'polypeptide(L)'
;MSKKSSLKVEELERSRLKVLRKIAWDIDSPNLGTMYDAIGRLASLDTSRLLLPKAMDLLSSKDRNVKQAAYTVAGKNIHGDYVNEFFLELKEMNPVEREQILQGIEEMFTNTGGPISIIEQKNWIKNLETLGREHQPVVFGLMIGLGKPGKSWVRKQIRENIKNITLGAVPKISMFPSRERKQLINILCDGASKQRRDLLPYICGVVDGSTYKYLAAFMRKSEWQERVEIAGAVSSSGIRSSSGLVMELVADTNWQVKQALLENLNIKKSKISVLLIILSHLVGESHARVRAQAERTLLILGTETCMDSTLEEQQTRLEKKFRTQLLKAAQANKDVDASWLGIEREQSDPMMDILKRITTEESIENQEIDTSDDPEGVSLSDFVKDEKQKSKGEVESISEEDKSSLLSALLGAKESSIKEESTPTIENISQIELDPTIPASSRFILILQSTSEEIGKDVPLELLQAKGIAAGLTDEEFFNALSELEEQGIIYRSSKGTVSYVDIEL
;
A
#
# COMPACT_ATOMS: atom_id res chain seq x y z
N MET A 1 -22.46 -37.71 -43.67
CA MET A 1 -21.01 -37.43 -43.71
C MET A 1 -20.50 -36.89 -42.37
N SER A 2 -20.46 -37.71 -41.30
CA SER A 2 -20.02 -37.27 -39.95
C SER A 2 -18.97 -38.20 -39.29
N LYS A 3 -18.71 -39.39 -39.84
CA LYS A 3 -17.82 -40.40 -39.22
C LYS A 3 -16.31 -40.17 -39.42
N LYS A 4 -15.88 -39.29 -40.33
CA LYS A 4 -14.46 -39.01 -40.58
C LYS A 4 -13.85 -38.00 -39.59
N SER A 5 -14.67 -37.16 -38.95
CA SER A 5 -14.20 -36.23 -37.92
C SER A 5 -14.11 -36.90 -36.54
N SER A 6 -15.00 -37.84 -36.21
CA SER A 6 -15.00 -38.53 -34.90
C SER A 6 -13.75 -39.40 -34.67
N LEU A 7 -13.28 -40.12 -35.70
CA LEU A 7 -12.08 -40.96 -35.60
C LEU A 7 -10.81 -40.15 -35.25
N LYS A 8 -10.72 -38.90 -35.72
CA LYS A 8 -9.60 -38.01 -35.39
C LYS A 8 -9.63 -37.53 -33.94
N VAL A 9 -10.83 -37.37 -33.37
CA VAL A 9 -10.99 -36.98 -31.96
C VAL A 9 -10.59 -38.14 -31.05
N GLU A 10 -11.04 -39.36 -31.35
CA GLU A 10 -10.69 -40.56 -30.56
C GLU A 10 -9.17 -40.85 -30.57
N GLU A 11 -8.51 -40.65 -31.70
CA GLU A 11 -7.04 -40.81 -31.81
C GLU A 11 -6.30 -39.75 -30.97
N LEU A 12 -6.75 -38.50 -31.01
CA LEU A 12 -6.20 -37.42 -30.20
C LEU A 12 -6.43 -37.68 -28.69
N GLU A 13 -7.63 -38.11 -28.29
CA GLU A 13 -7.94 -38.49 -26.92
C GLU A 13 -7.05 -39.63 -26.43
N ARG A 14 -6.88 -40.69 -27.23
CA ARG A 14 -5.98 -41.80 -26.88
C ARG A 14 -4.54 -41.34 -26.74
N SER A 15 -4.06 -40.45 -27.60
CA SER A 15 -2.70 -39.90 -27.49
C SER A 15 -2.51 -39.10 -26.21
N ARG A 16 -3.48 -38.25 -25.84
CA ARG A 16 -3.45 -37.44 -24.61
C ARG A 16 -3.56 -38.32 -23.36
N LEU A 17 -4.43 -39.33 -23.36
CA LEU A 17 -4.56 -40.29 -22.26
C LEU A 17 -3.27 -41.10 -22.04
N LYS A 18 -2.54 -41.47 -23.10
CA LYS A 18 -1.23 -42.12 -22.96
C LYS A 18 -0.23 -41.24 -22.22
N VAL A 19 -0.20 -39.93 -22.52
CA VAL A 19 0.68 -38.98 -21.81
C VAL A 19 0.29 -38.87 -20.34
N LEU A 20 -1.02 -38.73 -20.05
CA LEU A 20 -1.50 -38.64 -18.67
C LEU A 20 -1.22 -39.91 -17.86
N ARG A 21 -1.41 -41.10 -18.45
CA ARG A 21 -1.06 -42.37 -17.80
C ARG A 21 0.44 -42.48 -17.50
N LYS A 22 1.27 -42.05 -18.45
CA LYS A 22 2.72 -42.03 -18.26
C LYS A 22 3.08 -41.15 -17.06
N ILE A 23 2.51 -39.95 -16.97
CA ILE A 23 2.75 -39.05 -15.83
C ILE A 23 2.28 -39.69 -14.52
N ALA A 24 1.09 -40.29 -14.50
CA ALA A 24 0.58 -40.95 -13.30
C ALA A 24 1.50 -42.09 -12.81
N TRP A 25 2.10 -42.85 -13.72
CA TRP A 25 3.04 -43.93 -13.39
C TRP A 25 4.44 -43.41 -13.02
N ASP A 26 4.93 -42.39 -13.72
CA ASP A 26 6.24 -41.78 -13.46
C ASP A 26 6.26 -41.09 -12.08
N ILE A 27 5.11 -40.63 -11.57
CA ILE A 27 4.94 -40.11 -10.19
C ILE A 27 5.20 -41.20 -9.14
N ASP A 28 4.84 -42.45 -9.41
CA ASP A 28 5.09 -43.59 -8.50
C ASP A 28 6.48 -44.22 -8.70
N SER A 29 7.31 -43.62 -9.57
CA SER A 29 8.64 -44.14 -9.85
C SER A 29 9.53 -44.04 -8.59
N PRO A 30 10.28 -45.09 -8.25
CA PRO A 30 11.25 -45.03 -7.15
C PRO A 30 12.43 -44.11 -7.46
N ASN A 31 12.60 -43.67 -8.71
CA ASN A 31 13.62 -42.71 -9.09
C ASN A 31 13.11 -41.28 -8.91
N LEU A 32 13.69 -40.57 -7.93
CA LEU A 32 13.35 -39.18 -7.58
C LEU A 32 13.41 -38.23 -8.78
N GLY A 33 14.39 -38.38 -9.68
CA GLY A 33 14.52 -37.51 -10.84
C GLY A 33 13.34 -37.65 -11.81
N THR A 34 12.87 -38.88 -12.05
CA THR A 34 11.68 -39.13 -12.87
C THR A 34 10.39 -38.69 -12.19
N MET A 35 10.31 -38.85 -10.86
CA MET A 35 9.17 -38.40 -10.06
C MET A 35 9.04 -36.87 -10.11
N TYR A 36 10.12 -36.12 -9.87
CA TYR A 36 10.07 -34.65 -9.91
C TYR A 36 9.78 -34.11 -11.32
N ASP A 37 10.33 -34.70 -12.39
CA ASP A 37 9.97 -34.33 -13.77
C ASP A 37 8.47 -34.60 -14.04
N ALA A 38 7.94 -35.73 -13.57
CA ALA A 38 6.53 -36.04 -13.70
C ALA A 38 5.63 -35.06 -12.92
N ILE A 39 6.04 -34.62 -11.72
CA ILE A 39 5.32 -33.61 -10.93
C ILE A 39 5.40 -32.24 -11.58
N GLY A 40 6.54 -31.86 -12.16
CA GLY A 40 6.65 -30.62 -12.95
C GLY A 40 5.68 -30.62 -14.13
N ARG A 41 5.57 -31.76 -14.83
CA ARG A 41 4.63 -31.96 -15.94
C ARG A 41 3.17 -32.01 -15.49
N LEU A 42 2.91 -32.51 -14.29
CA LEU A 42 1.58 -32.51 -13.68
C LEU A 42 1.04 -31.07 -13.58
N ALA A 43 1.89 -30.12 -13.17
CA ALA A 43 1.52 -28.72 -13.01
C ALA A 43 1.38 -27.94 -14.31
N SER A 44 2.10 -28.32 -15.37
CA SER A 44 2.13 -27.59 -16.64
C SER A 44 1.03 -28.00 -17.63
N LEU A 45 0.25 -29.05 -17.37
CA LEU A 45 -0.71 -29.59 -18.32
C LEU A 45 -2.12 -28.98 -18.19
N ASP A 46 -2.66 -28.52 -19.31
CA ASP A 46 -4.03 -28.00 -19.42
C ASP A 46 -5.12 -29.05 -19.08
N THR A 47 -4.80 -30.35 -19.26
CA THR A 47 -5.72 -31.46 -18.96
C THR A 47 -5.45 -32.10 -17.59
N SER A 48 -4.87 -31.35 -16.66
CA SER A 48 -4.50 -31.82 -15.31
C SER A 48 -5.70 -32.26 -14.46
N ARG A 49 -6.93 -31.86 -14.81
CA ARG A 49 -8.16 -32.27 -14.10
C ARG A 49 -8.34 -33.78 -13.98
N LEU A 50 -7.90 -34.56 -14.97
CA LEU A 50 -8.00 -36.04 -14.91
C LEU A 50 -7.00 -36.67 -13.95
N LEU A 51 -5.97 -35.92 -13.55
CA LEU A 51 -4.95 -36.36 -12.60
C LEU A 51 -5.26 -35.89 -11.17
N LEU A 52 -6.44 -35.29 -10.93
CA LEU A 52 -6.87 -34.85 -9.61
C LEU A 52 -6.81 -35.97 -8.55
N PRO A 53 -7.31 -37.20 -8.78
CA PRO A 53 -7.21 -38.26 -7.76
C PRO A 53 -5.76 -38.53 -7.35
N LYS A 54 -4.84 -38.53 -8.32
CA LYS A 54 -3.42 -38.73 -8.06
C LYS A 54 -2.80 -37.55 -7.29
N ALA A 55 -3.21 -36.32 -7.62
CA ALA A 55 -2.77 -35.15 -6.88
C ALA A 55 -3.29 -35.17 -5.43
N MET A 56 -4.53 -35.65 -5.20
CA MET A 56 -5.09 -35.82 -3.86
C MET A 56 -4.30 -36.85 -3.03
N ASP A 57 -3.93 -37.99 -3.62
CA ASP A 57 -3.09 -39.00 -2.93
C ASP A 57 -1.75 -38.40 -2.46
N LEU A 58 -1.17 -37.51 -3.28
CA LEU A 58 0.13 -36.88 -3.02
C LEU A 58 0.09 -35.76 -1.95
N LEU A 59 -1.09 -35.32 -1.51
CA LEU A 59 -1.20 -34.34 -0.41
C LEU A 59 -0.63 -34.89 0.91
N SER A 60 -0.70 -36.21 1.08
CA SER A 60 -0.16 -36.95 2.23
C SER A 60 1.34 -37.27 2.13
N SER A 61 2.02 -36.83 1.05
CA SER A 61 3.43 -37.13 0.84
C SER A 61 4.33 -36.47 1.90
N LYS A 62 5.41 -37.17 2.28
CA LYS A 62 6.41 -36.67 3.25
C LYS A 62 7.31 -35.57 2.67
N ASP A 63 7.44 -35.54 1.36
CA ASP A 63 8.27 -34.56 0.66
C ASP A 63 7.49 -33.25 0.47
N ARG A 64 8.00 -32.17 1.05
CA ARG A 64 7.38 -30.83 0.99
C ARG A 64 7.20 -30.33 -0.44
N ASN A 65 8.16 -30.57 -1.33
CA ASN A 65 8.09 -30.08 -2.71
C ASN A 65 6.99 -30.80 -3.50
N VAL A 66 6.91 -32.13 -3.31
CA VAL A 66 5.85 -32.97 -3.90
C VAL A 66 4.49 -32.54 -3.37
N LYS A 67 4.39 -32.35 -2.05
CA LYS A 67 3.18 -31.90 -1.37
C LYS A 67 2.72 -30.53 -1.88
N GLN A 68 3.59 -29.53 -1.96
CA GLN A 68 3.25 -28.18 -2.46
C GLN A 68 2.82 -28.18 -3.93
N ALA A 69 3.50 -28.95 -4.79
CA ALA A 69 3.10 -29.11 -6.18
C ALA A 69 1.74 -29.80 -6.29
N ALA A 70 1.50 -30.83 -5.48
CA ALA A 70 0.22 -31.53 -5.41
C ALA A 70 -0.92 -30.60 -4.99
N TYR A 71 -0.75 -29.77 -3.95
CA TYR A 71 -1.77 -28.76 -3.57
C TYR A 71 -2.01 -27.74 -4.67
N THR A 72 -0.96 -27.28 -5.36
CA THR A 72 -1.11 -26.31 -6.44
C THR A 72 -1.94 -26.89 -7.59
N VAL A 73 -1.66 -28.14 -7.98
CA VAL A 73 -2.43 -28.82 -9.03
C VAL A 73 -3.84 -29.16 -8.58
N ALA A 74 -3.98 -29.70 -7.37
CA ALA A 74 -5.28 -30.07 -6.81
C ALA A 74 -6.17 -28.83 -6.69
N GLY A 75 -5.69 -27.75 -6.07
CA GLY A 75 -6.43 -26.50 -5.91
C GLY A 75 -6.95 -25.93 -7.24
N LYS A 76 -6.12 -25.94 -8.29
CA LYS A 76 -6.51 -25.47 -9.63
C LYS A 76 -7.55 -26.36 -10.34
N ASN A 77 -7.71 -27.61 -9.92
CA ASN A 77 -8.52 -28.60 -10.65
C ASN A 77 -9.66 -29.21 -9.81
N ILE A 78 -9.81 -28.78 -8.57
CA ILE A 78 -10.69 -29.42 -7.62
C ILE A 78 -12.17 -29.19 -7.93
N HIS A 79 -12.96 -30.24 -7.75
CA HIS A 79 -14.39 -30.23 -8.01
C HIS A 79 -15.11 -31.33 -7.22
N GLY A 80 -16.42 -31.17 -7.03
CA GLY A 80 -17.27 -32.20 -6.41
C GLY A 80 -16.89 -32.53 -4.97
N ASP A 81 -16.82 -33.83 -4.65
CA ASP A 81 -16.60 -34.34 -3.29
C ASP A 81 -15.18 -34.06 -2.77
N TYR A 82 -14.21 -34.01 -3.68
CA TYR A 82 -12.81 -33.71 -3.35
C TYR A 82 -12.65 -32.34 -2.69
N VAL A 83 -13.54 -31.38 -2.96
CA VAL A 83 -13.49 -30.03 -2.37
C VAL A 83 -13.42 -30.11 -0.84
N ASN A 84 -14.22 -30.97 -0.22
CA ASN A 84 -14.24 -31.10 1.24
C ASN A 84 -12.93 -31.69 1.77
N GLU A 85 -12.46 -32.76 1.14
CA GLU A 85 -11.22 -33.46 1.51
C GLU A 85 -10.01 -32.53 1.42
N PHE A 86 -9.87 -31.82 0.29
CA PHE A 86 -8.80 -30.85 0.10
C PHE A 86 -8.81 -29.72 1.12
N PHE A 87 -9.97 -29.16 1.45
CA PHE A 87 -10.03 -28.07 2.43
C PHE A 87 -9.81 -28.55 3.87
N LEU A 88 -9.99 -29.85 4.16
CA LEU A 88 -9.56 -30.44 5.43
C LEU A 88 -8.03 -30.51 5.48
N GLU A 89 -7.41 -31.06 4.44
CA GLU A 89 -5.94 -31.13 4.32
C GLU A 89 -5.29 -29.74 4.30
N LEU A 90 -5.93 -28.76 3.65
CA LEU A 90 -5.43 -27.39 3.55
C LEU A 90 -5.38 -26.70 4.93
N LYS A 91 -6.21 -27.10 5.89
CA LYS A 91 -6.20 -26.54 7.25
C LYS A 91 -4.99 -26.96 8.06
N GLU A 92 -4.38 -28.10 7.73
CA GLU A 92 -3.17 -28.57 8.41
C GLU A 92 -1.91 -27.85 7.91
N MET A 93 -2.00 -27.17 6.75
CA MET A 93 -0.90 -26.40 6.20
C MET A 93 -0.66 -25.08 6.94
N ASN A 94 0.59 -24.62 6.88
CA ASN A 94 0.99 -23.28 7.30
C ASN A 94 0.12 -22.21 6.58
N PRO A 95 -0.41 -21.21 7.31
CA PRO A 95 -1.17 -20.10 6.72
C PRO A 95 -0.51 -19.47 5.48
N VAL A 96 0.81 -19.28 5.46
CA VAL A 96 1.50 -18.65 4.32
C VAL A 96 1.38 -19.49 3.05
N GLU A 97 1.64 -20.80 3.16
CA GLU A 97 1.52 -21.72 2.03
C GLU A 97 0.06 -21.88 1.58
N ARG A 98 -0.87 -21.90 2.57
CA ARG A 98 -2.30 -21.93 2.30
C ARG A 98 -2.75 -20.71 1.49
N GLU A 99 -2.31 -19.52 1.86
CA GLU A 99 -2.60 -18.28 1.13
C GLU A 99 -2.09 -18.36 -0.31
N GLN A 100 -0.85 -18.83 -0.53
CA GLN A 100 -0.28 -19.01 -1.86
C GLN A 100 -1.13 -19.97 -2.73
N ILE A 101 -1.57 -21.08 -2.14
CA ILE A 101 -2.45 -22.04 -2.84
C ILE A 101 -3.78 -21.38 -3.19
N LEU A 102 -4.41 -20.68 -2.24
CA LEU A 102 -5.68 -19.98 -2.47
C LEU A 102 -5.57 -18.91 -3.56
N GLN A 103 -4.46 -18.16 -3.62
CA GLN A 103 -4.18 -17.19 -4.69
C GLN A 103 -4.09 -17.89 -6.06
N GLY A 104 -3.46 -19.07 -6.12
CA GLY A 104 -3.44 -19.88 -7.33
C GLY A 104 -4.83 -20.37 -7.77
N ILE A 105 -5.74 -20.64 -6.81
CA ILE A 105 -7.15 -20.95 -7.10
C ILE A 105 -7.88 -19.70 -7.59
N GLU A 106 -7.63 -18.54 -6.97
CA GLU A 106 -8.22 -17.26 -7.37
C GLU A 106 -7.85 -16.91 -8.82
N GLU A 107 -6.57 -17.01 -9.16
CA GLU A 107 -6.07 -16.81 -10.53
C GLU A 107 -6.78 -17.75 -11.51
N MET A 108 -6.93 -19.03 -11.16
CA MET A 108 -7.66 -19.99 -11.97
C MET A 108 -9.13 -19.57 -12.17
N PHE A 109 -9.84 -19.16 -11.09
CA PHE A 109 -11.22 -18.67 -11.20
C PHE A 109 -11.33 -17.44 -12.11
N THR A 110 -10.32 -16.56 -12.13
CA THR A 110 -10.31 -15.40 -13.04
C THR A 110 -10.09 -15.81 -14.50
N ASN A 111 -9.25 -16.82 -14.76
CA ASN A 111 -8.89 -17.25 -16.10
C ASN A 111 -9.93 -18.18 -16.74
N THR A 112 -10.39 -19.20 -16.01
CA THR A 112 -11.31 -20.23 -16.53
C THR A 112 -12.76 -20.06 -16.07
N GLY A 113 -13.00 -19.19 -15.08
CA GLY A 113 -14.28 -19.09 -14.40
C GLY A 113 -14.41 -20.08 -13.24
N GLY A 114 -15.35 -19.79 -12.34
CA GLY A 114 -15.66 -20.65 -11.19
C GLY A 114 -16.72 -21.73 -11.49
N PRO A 115 -17.03 -22.58 -10.50
CA PRO A 115 -18.04 -23.62 -10.64
C PRO A 115 -19.42 -23.04 -10.95
N ILE A 116 -20.13 -23.66 -11.90
CA ILE A 116 -21.46 -23.19 -12.37
C ILE A 116 -22.59 -23.76 -11.51
N SER A 117 -22.40 -24.96 -10.95
CA SER A 117 -23.43 -25.64 -10.16
C SER A 117 -23.65 -24.94 -8.82
N ILE A 118 -24.92 -24.65 -8.49
CA ILE A 118 -25.30 -24.00 -7.22
C ILE A 118 -24.89 -24.87 -6.02
N ILE A 119 -24.99 -26.19 -6.14
CA ILE A 119 -24.62 -27.14 -5.07
C ILE A 119 -23.12 -27.04 -4.80
N GLU A 120 -22.32 -27.03 -5.86
CA GLU A 120 -20.87 -26.90 -5.77
C GLU A 120 -20.47 -25.53 -5.22
N GLN A 121 -21.07 -24.44 -5.72
CA GLN A 121 -20.84 -23.09 -5.19
C GLN A 121 -21.10 -23.01 -3.68
N LYS A 122 -22.19 -23.62 -3.18
CA LYS A 122 -22.48 -23.68 -1.75
C LYS A 122 -21.45 -24.50 -0.99
N ASN A 123 -20.98 -25.60 -1.57
CA ASN A 123 -19.94 -26.44 -0.96
C ASN A 123 -18.63 -25.66 -0.81
N TRP A 124 -18.22 -24.93 -1.86
CA TRP A 124 -17.07 -24.03 -1.82
C TRP A 124 -17.21 -22.96 -0.74
N ILE A 125 -18.36 -22.27 -0.67
CA ILE A 125 -18.60 -21.24 0.35
C ILE A 125 -18.45 -21.82 1.75
N LYS A 126 -19.06 -22.98 2.03
CA LYS A 126 -18.99 -23.63 3.33
C LYS A 126 -17.55 -23.92 3.75
N ASN A 127 -16.71 -24.38 2.82
CA ASN A 127 -15.32 -24.68 3.13
C ASN A 127 -14.47 -23.42 3.26
N LEU A 128 -14.64 -22.43 2.37
CA LEU A 128 -13.93 -21.16 2.44
C LEU A 128 -14.25 -20.36 3.72
N GLU A 129 -15.48 -20.44 4.24
CA GLU A 129 -15.87 -19.84 5.52
C GLU A 129 -15.03 -20.33 6.70
N THR A 130 -14.46 -21.54 6.60
CA THR A 130 -13.69 -22.16 7.70
C THR A 130 -12.20 -21.79 7.70
N LEU A 131 -11.73 -21.01 6.73
CA LEU A 131 -10.30 -20.68 6.53
C LEU A 131 -9.82 -19.45 7.31
N GLY A 132 -10.43 -19.12 8.45
CA GLY A 132 -9.94 -18.04 9.31
C GLY A 132 -10.07 -16.63 8.69
N ARG A 133 -9.45 -15.64 9.34
CA ARG A 133 -9.53 -14.21 8.94
C ARG A 133 -8.36 -13.80 8.05
N GLU A 134 -7.21 -14.42 8.26
CA GLU A 134 -5.97 -14.22 7.54
C GLU A 134 -6.15 -14.35 6.02
N HIS A 135 -6.98 -15.30 5.57
CA HIS A 135 -7.22 -15.57 4.14
C HIS A 135 -8.41 -14.79 3.55
N GLN A 136 -9.03 -13.90 4.34
CA GLN A 136 -10.25 -13.23 3.94
C GLN A 136 -10.11 -12.39 2.65
N PRO A 137 -8.98 -11.73 2.35
CA PRO A 137 -8.80 -11.04 1.07
C PRO A 137 -8.98 -11.96 -0.14
N VAL A 138 -8.31 -13.12 -0.14
CA VAL A 138 -8.41 -14.09 -1.23
C VAL A 138 -9.76 -14.78 -1.24
N VAL A 139 -10.34 -15.07 -0.08
CA VAL A 139 -11.71 -15.58 0.00
C VAL A 139 -12.69 -14.61 -0.67
N PHE A 140 -12.58 -13.29 -0.43
CA PHE A 140 -13.42 -12.30 -1.11
C PHE A 140 -13.23 -12.31 -2.63
N GLY A 141 -11.99 -12.51 -3.10
CA GLY A 141 -11.68 -12.69 -4.52
C GLY A 141 -12.34 -13.93 -5.12
N LEU A 142 -12.21 -15.08 -4.46
CA LEU A 142 -12.83 -16.34 -4.88
C LEU A 142 -14.37 -16.25 -4.95
N MET A 143 -14.99 -15.51 -4.03
CA MET A 143 -16.46 -15.32 -4.01
C MET A 143 -16.99 -14.64 -5.27
N ILE A 144 -16.15 -13.92 -6.03
CA ILE A 144 -16.52 -13.34 -7.33
C ILE A 144 -16.82 -14.44 -8.34
N GLY A 145 -15.96 -15.48 -8.38
CA GLY A 145 -16.11 -16.64 -9.27
C GLY A 145 -17.29 -17.55 -8.91
N LEU A 146 -17.79 -17.49 -7.67
CA LEU A 146 -18.91 -18.31 -7.18
C LEU A 146 -20.31 -17.74 -7.50
N GLY A 147 -20.41 -16.68 -8.29
CA GLY A 147 -21.69 -16.18 -8.81
C GLY A 147 -22.63 -15.62 -7.74
N LYS A 148 -23.94 -15.92 -7.84
CA LYS A 148 -24.97 -15.34 -6.95
C LYS A 148 -24.81 -15.75 -5.47
N PRO A 149 -24.52 -17.03 -5.13
CA PRO A 149 -24.27 -17.43 -3.75
C PRO A 149 -23.09 -16.68 -3.13
N GLY A 150 -21.96 -16.57 -3.85
CA GLY A 150 -20.77 -15.84 -3.36
C GLY A 150 -21.07 -14.37 -3.11
N LYS A 151 -21.78 -13.71 -4.04
CA LYS A 151 -22.26 -12.32 -3.86
C LYS A 151 -23.15 -12.15 -2.62
N SER A 152 -24.08 -13.08 -2.40
CA SER A 152 -24.96 -13.05 -1.23
C SER A 152 -24.17 -13.22 0.06
N TRP A 153 -23.14 -14.06 0.04
CA TRP A 153 -22.24 -14.27 1.16
C TRP A 153 -21.46 -12.99 1.49
N VAL A 154 -20.81 -12.35 0.51
CA VAL A 154 -20.06 -11.10 0.73
C VAL A 154 -20.99 -10.01 1.28
N ARG A 155 -22.21 -9.88 0.74
CA ARG A 155 -23.20 -8.94 1.26
C ARG A 155 -23.55 -9.21 2.73
N LYS A 156 -23.69 -10.48 3.10
CA LYS A 156 -23.96 -10.90 4.48
C LYS A 156 -22.80 -10.54 5.39
N GLN A 157 -21.56 -10.82 4.97
CA GLN A 157 -20.35 -10.49 5.73
C GLN A 157 -20.21 -8.98 5.97
N ILE A 158 -20.44 -8.14 4.95
CA ILE A 158 -20.40 -6.67 5.10
C ILE A 158 -21.50 -6.16 6.03
N ARG A 159 -22.69 -6.77 6.01
CA ARG A 159 -23.82 -6.32 6.84
C ARG A 159 -23.68 -6.75 8.31
N GLU A 160 -23.32 -8.01 8.54
CA GLU A 160 -23.38 -8.63 9.86
C GLU A 160 -22.02 -8.59 10.59
N ASN A 161 -20.91 -8.65 9.84
CA ASN A 161 -19.57 -8.88 10.38
C ASN A 161 -18.55 -7.79 10.01
N ILE A 162 -18.97 -6.55 9.78
CA ILE A 162 -18.09 -5.48 9.30
C ILE A 162 -16.87 -5.21 10.19
N LYS A 163 -17.01 -5.38 11.52
CA LYS A 163 -15.92 -5.26 12.49
C LYS A 163 -14.77 -6.23 12.20
N ASN A 164 -15.09 -7.40 11.65
CA ASN A 164 -14.17 -8.50 11.42
C ASN A 164 -13.63 -8.52 9.96
N ILE A 165 -13.94 -7.52 9.15
CA ILE A 165 -13.44 -7.45 7.77
C ILE A 165 -12.00 -6.93 7.75
N THR A 166 -11.06 -7.75 7.32
CA THR A 166 -9.67 -7.38 7.04
C THR A 166 -9.58 -6.25 6.02
N LEU A 167 -8.59 -5.38 6.20
CA LEU A 167 -8.38 -4.21 5.36
C LEU A 167 -8.15 -4.60 3.88
N GLY A 168 -7.40 -5.69 3.65
CA GLY A 168 -7.11 -6.22 2.31
C GLY A 168 -8.31 -6.82 1.56
N ALA A 169 -9.41 -7.12 2.24
CA ALA A 169 -10.63 -7.62 1.59
C ALA A 169 -11.43 -6.52 0.88
N VAL A 170 -11.29 -5.25 1.29
CA VAL A 170 -12.02 -4.12 0.71
C VAL A 170 -11.62 -3.86 -0.75
N PRO A 171 -10.32 -3.79 -1.12
CA PRO A 171 -9.89 -3.65 -2.50
C PRO A 171 -10.49 -4.67 -3.47
N LYS A 172 -10.71 -5.92 -3.02
CA LYS A 172 -11.28 -7.00 -3.84
C LYS A 172 -12.72 -6.74 -4.27
N ILE A 173 -13.45 -5.82 -3.60
CA ILE A 173 -14.80 -5.41 -4.02
C ILE A 173 -14.77 -4.69 -5.40
N SER A 174 -13.65 -4.07 -5.76
CA SER A 174 -13.48 -3.40 -7.06
C SER A 174 -13.62 -4.37 -8.26
N MET A 175 -13.24 -5.64 -8.05
CA MET A 175 -13.24 -6.70 -9.05
C MET A 175 -14.66 -7.25 -9.32
N PHE A 176 -15.67 -6.92 -8.51
CA PHE A 176 -17.05 -7.29 -8.79
C PHE A 176 -17.59 -6.55 -10.03
N PRO A 177 -18.56 -7.14 -10.76
CA PRO A 177 -19.21 -6.44 -11.86
C PRO A 177 -19.89 -5.14 -11.38
N SER A 178 -19.95 -4.15 -12.26
CA SER A 178 -20.29 -2.76 -11.91
C SER A 178 -21.62 -2.58 -11.18
N ARG A 179 -22.63 -3.41 -11.46
CA ARG A 179 -23.93 -3.34 -10.79
C ARG A 179 -23.83 -3.78 -9.34
N GLU A 180 -23.16 -4.89 -9.08
CA GLU A 180 -22.97 -5.45 -7.75
C GLU A 180 -21.97 -4.63 -6.94
N ARG A 181 -20.88 -4.18 -7.56
CA ARG A 181 -19.89 -3.30 -6.94
C ARG A 181 -20.56 -2.08 -6.31
N LYS A 182 -21.45 -1.39 -7.03
CA LYS A 182 -22.21 -0.24 -6.51
C LYS A 182 -23.04 -0.58 -5.27
N GLN A 183 -23.66 -1.76 -5.23
CA GLN A 183 -24.47 -2.19 -4.10
C GLN A 183 -23.60 -2.56 -2.89
N LEU A 184 -22.49 -3.26 -3.13
CA LEU A 184 -21.54 -3.65 -2.08
C LEU A 184 -20.88 -2.42 -1.46
N ILE A 185 -20.41 -1.47 -2.28
CA ILE A 185 -19.83 -0.21 -1.80
C ILE A 185 -20.85 0.58 -0.97
N ASN A 186 -22.12 0.67 -1.41
CA ASN A 186 -23.15 1.37 -0.64
C ASN A 186 -23.34 0.75 0.76
N ILE A 187 -23.45 -0.58 0.84
CA ILE A 187 -23.62 -1.29 2.11
C ILE A 187 -22.35 -1.15 2.97
N LEU A 188 -21.17 -1.20 2.36
CA LEU A 188 -19.89 -1.04 3.04
C LEU A 188 -19.75 0.36 3.62
N CYS A 189 -20.05 1.43 2.87
CA CYS A 189 -19.99 2.80 3.38
C CYS A 189 -20.99 3.03 4.52
N ASP A 190 -22.23 2.54 4.41
CA ASP A 190 -23.23 2.70 5.47
C ASP A 190 -22.87 1.92 6.75
N GLY A 191 -22.25 0.74 6.61
CA GLY A 191 -21.77 -0.04 7.76
C GLY A 191 -20.51 0.56 8.39
N ALA A 192 -19.51 0.91 7.57
CA ALA A 192 -18.20 1.35 8.00
C ALA A 192 -18.26 2.72 8.70
N SER A 193 -19.05 3.66 8.16
CA SER A 193 -19.27 4.97 8.78
C SER A 193 -19.82 4.91 10.21
N LYS A 194 -20.55 3.83 10.56
CA LYS A 194 -21.15 3.59 11.88
C LYS A 194 -20.25 2.80 12.82
N GLN A 195 -19.52 1.81 12.32
CA GLN A 195 -18.85 0.82 13.18
C GLN A 195 -17.32 0.83 13.09
N ARG A 196 -16.76 1.16 11.92
CA ARG A 196 -15.34 0.92 11.61
C ARG A 196 -14.85 1.92 10.56
N ARG A 197 -14.36 3.08 11.02
CA ARG A 197 -13.96 4.20 10.14
C ARG A 197 -12.56 4.05 9.54
N ASP A 198 -11.72 3.22 10.15
CA ASP A 198 -10.40 2.81 9.64
C ASP A 198 -10.43 2.13 8.26
N LEU A 199 -11.60 1.67 7.80
CA LEU A 199 -11.78 1.16 6.44
C LEU A 199 -11.81 2.27 5.38
N LEU A 200 -11.94 3.54 5.77
CA LEU A 200 -12.12 4.65 4.85
C LEU A 200 -11.02 4.77 3.78
N PRO A 201 -9.71 4.69 4.10
CA PRO A 201 -8.66 4.79 3.08
C PRO A 201 -8.80 3.71 1.99
N TYR A 202 -9.14 2.48 2.41
CA TYR A 202 -9.33 1.35 1.50
C TYR A 202 -10.61 1.48 0.67
N ILE A 203 -11.68 2.03 1.24
CA ILE A 203 -12.91 2.34 0.51
C ILE A 203 -12.64 3.43 -0.53
N CYS A 204 -11.92 4.48 -0.15
CA CYS A 204 -11.52 5.58 -1.04
C CYS A 204 -10.77 5.07 -2.27
N GLY A 205 -9.90 4.07 -2.14
CA GLY A 205 -9.20 3.43 -3.28
C GLY A 205 -10.09 2.60 -4.22
N VAL A 206 -11.30 2.20 -3.79
CA VAL A 206 -12.22 1.34 -4.56
C VAL A 206 -13.35 2.13 -5.22
N VAL A 207 -13.58 3.34 -4.77
CA VAL A 207 -14.69 4.18 -5.21
C VAL A 207 -14.41 4.78 -6.58
N ASP A 208 -15.41 4.68 -7.48
CA ASP A 208 -15.40 5.33 -8.78
C ASP A 208 -16.24 6.63 -8.79
N GLY A 209 -16.15 7.37 -9.90
CA GLY A 209 -17.00 8.51 -10.28
C GLY A 209 -18.53 8.28 -10.21
N SER A 210 -19.00 7.05 -10.03
CA SER A 210 -20.43 6.73 -9.88
C SER A 210 -20.84 6.35 -8.45
N THR A 211 -19.88 6.09 -7.57
CA THR A 211 -20.08 5.57 -6.21
C THR A 211 -19.62 6.54 -5.12
N TYR A 212 -18.84 7.60 -5.45
CA TYR A 212 -18.35 8.53 -4.43
C TYR A 212 -19.44 9.22 -3.62
N LYS A 213 -20.65 9.35 -4.18
CA LYS A 213 -21.82 9.86 -3.43
C LYS A 213 -22.12 9.08 -2.14
N TYR A 214 -21.70 7.81 -2.04
CA TYR A 214 -21.88 7.01 -0.83
C TYR A 214 -20.87 7.37 0.27
N LEU A 215 -19.77 8.06 -0.06
CA LEU A 215 -18.82 8.59 0.94
C LEU A 215 -19.43 9.72 1.79
N ALA A 216 -20.53 10.32 1.35
CA ALA A 216 -21.27 11.32 2.14
C ALA A 216 -21.73 10.79 3.51
N ALA A 217 -21.84 9.46 3.67
CA ALA A 217 -22.12 8.85 4.97
C ALA A 217 -21.03 9.13 6.02
N PHE A 218 -19.77 9.25 5.59
CA PHE A 218 -18.63 9.53 6.46
C PHE A 218 -18.52 11.00 6.84
N MET A 219 -19.04 11.93 6.02
CA MET A 219 -18.97 13.37 6.30
C MET A 219 -19.58 13.74 7.66
N ARG A 220 -20.62 13.03 8.10
CA ARG A 220 -21.29 13.28 9.38
C ARG A 220 -20.39 12.89 10.56
N LYS A 221 -19.98 13.88 11.36
CA LYS A 221 -19.07 13.73 12.51
C LYS A 221 -17.66 13.22 12.13
N SER A 222 -17.21 13.52 10.92
CA SER A 222 -15.83 13.20 10.50
C SER A 222 -14.82 14.14 11.11
N GLU A 223 -13.59 13.65 11.28
CA GLU A 223 -12.43 14.51 11.47
C GLU A 223 -12.00 15.11 10.12
N TRP A 224 -11.20 16.17 10.14
CA TRP A 224 -10.80 16.82 8.90
C TRP A 224 -9.91 15.93 8.04
N GLN A 225 -9.13 15.03 8.64
CA GLN A 225 -8.27 14.07 7.95
C GLN A 225 -9.10 13.09 7.11
N GLU A 226 -10.19 12.55 7.69
CA GLU A 226 -11.13 11.69 6.96
C GLU A 226 -11.75 12.43 5.75
N ARG A 227 -12.07 13.73 5.92
CA ARG A 227 -12.61 14.55 4.82
C ARG A 227 -11.59 14.85 3.74
N VAL A 228 -10.31 15.01 4.11
CA VAL A 228 -9.19 15.15 3.16
C VAL A 228 -9.07 13.89 2.29
N GLU A 229 -9.14 12.70 2.87
CA GLU A 229 -9.11 11.44 2.11
C GLU A 229 -10.30 11.32 1.16
N ILE A 230 -11.50 11.69 1.62
CA ILE A 230 -12.70 11.72 0.78
C ILE A 230 -12.53 12.72 -0.37
N ALA A 231 -11.98 13.90 -0.11
CA ALA A 231 -11.70 14.90 -1.14
C ALA A 231 -10.69 14.41 -2.18
N GLY A 232 -9.63 13.72 -1.75
CA GLY A 232 -8.66 13.06 -2.63
C GLY A 232 -9.28 11.97 -3.50
N ALA A 233 -10.17 11.15 -2.94
CA ALA A 233 -10.86 10.09 -3.67
C ALA A 233 -11.87 10.64 -4.71
N VAL A 234 -12.60 11.70 -4.34
CA VAL A 234 -13.56 12.36 -5.23
C VAL A 234 -12.85 13.05 -6.40
N SER A 235 -11.75 13.74 -6.14
CA SER A 235 -10.96 14.46 -7.14
C SER A 235 -10.24 13.50 -8.11
N SER A 236 -9.63 12.44 -7.61
CA SER A 236 -8.93 11.42 -8.42
C SER A 236 -9.87 10.63 -9.34
N SER A 237 -11.12 10.43 -8.91
CA SER A 237 -12.19 9.84 -9.73
C SER A 237 -12.66 10.74 -10.88
N GLY A 238 -12.41 12.05 -10.80
CA GLY A 238 -12.89 13.07 -11.72
C GLY A 238 -14.29 13.58 -11.37
N ILE A 239 -14.47 14.90 -11.44
CA ILE A 239 -15.67 15.59 -10.99
C ILE A 239 -16.64 15.80 -12.17
N ARG A 240 -17.82 15.17 -12.07
CA ARG A 240 -18.86 15.19 -13.13
C ARG A 240 -20.14 15.93 -12.75
N SER A 241 -20.30 16.28 -11.47
CA SER A 241 -21.48 16.96 -10.93
C SER A 241 -21.06 18.03 -9.93
N SER A 242 -21.67 19.21 -10.00
CA SER A 242 -21.46 20.33 -9.07
C SER A 242 -22.46 20.32 -7.91
N SER A 243 -22.81 19.14 -7.39
CA SER A 243 -23.87 18.99 -6.39
C SER A 243 -23.58 17.87 -5.38
N GLY A 244 -24.25 17.94 -4.23
CA GLY A 244 -24.11 16.97 -3.13
C GLY A 244 -22.73 17.04 -2.50
N LEU A 245 -22.09 15.87 -2.33
CA LEU A 245 -20.81 15.71 -1.65
C LEU A 245 -19.72 16.67 -2.15
N VAL A 246 -19.66 16.93 -3.46
CA VAL A 246 -18.63 17.81 -4.04
C VAL A 246 -18.76 19.23 -3.51
N MET A 247 -19.98 19.78 -3.44
CA MET A 247 -20.19 21.13 -2.92
C MET A 247 -20.06 21.18 -1.39
N GLU A 248 -20.39 20.10 -0.69
CA GLU A 248 -20.11 19.98 0.75
C GLU A 248 -18.60 20.07 1.04
N LEU A 249 -17.76 19.46 0.20
CA LEU A 249 -16.30 19.53 0.32
C LEU A 249 -15.75 20.91 -0.04
N VAL A 250 -16.31 21.57 -1.08
CA VAL A 250 -15.93 22.94 -1.45
C VAL A 250 -16.33 23.95 -0.38
N ALA A 251 -17.48 23.72 0.28
CA ALA A 251 -17.98 24.55 1.36
C ALA A 251 -17.42 24.16 2.75
N ASP A 252 -16.44 23.25 2.82
CA ASP A 252 -15.84 22.86 4.10
C ASP A 252 -15.20 24.06 4.79
N THR A 253 -15.16 24.03 6.11
CA THR A 253 -14.48 25.06 6.92
C THR A 253 -12.96 24.91 6.88
N ASN A 254 -12.44 23.69 6.72
CA ASN A 254 -11.00 23.45 6.70
C ASN A 254 -10.43 23.58 5.27
N TRP A 255 -9.42 24.42 5.12
CA TRP A 255 -8.71 24.66 3.86
C TRP A 255 -7.99 23.42 3.33
N GLN A 256 -7.53 22.52 4.19
CA GLN A 256 -6.82 21.28 3.80
C GLN A 256 -7.72 20.36 2.95
N VAL A 257 -9.02 20.30 3.26
CA VAL A 257 -10.01 19.53 2.49
C VAL A 257 -10.15 20.10 1.08
N LYS A 258 -10.21 21.44 0.96
CA LYS A 258 -10.31 22.14 -0.33
C LYS A 258 -9.04 21.99 -1.16
N GLN A 259 -7.87 22.03 -0.51
CA GLN A 259 -6.59 21.79 -1.16
C GLN A 259 -6.50 20.37 -1.71
N ALA A 260 -6.85 19.36 -0.90
CA ALA A 260 -6.83 17.96 -1.32
C ALA A 260 -7.77 17.66 -2.49
N LEU A 261 -8.89 18.39 -2.59
CA LEU A 261 -9.80 18.34 -3.73
C LEU A 261 -9.16 18.85 -5.03
N LEU A 262 -8.24 19.81 -4.94
CA LEU A 262 -7.57 20.42 -6.09
C LEU A 262 -6.27 19.70 -6.48
N GLU A 263 -5.49 19.22 -5.51
CA GLU A 263 -4.22 18.53 -5.75
C GLU A 263 -4.39 17.23 -6.53
N ASN A 264 -5.39 16.43 -6.16
CA ASN A 264 -5.63 15.11 -6.77
C ASN A 264 -6.65 15.17 -7.91
N LEU A 265 -6.93 16.36 -8.47
CA LEU A 265 -7.97 16.53 -9.47
C LEU A 265 -7.62 15.88 -10.81
N ASN A 266 -8.42 14.91 -11.21
CA ASN A 266 -8.31 14.29 -12.53
C ASN A 266 -9.07 15.10 -13.60
N ILE A 267 -8.37 16.02 -14.27
CA ILE A 267 -8.94 16.94 -15.26
C ILE A 267 -9.57 16.18 -16.44
N LYS A 268 -8.86 15.18 -16.98
CA LYS A 268 -9.29 14.38 -18.15
C LYS A 268 -10.66 13.70 -17.95
N LYS A 269 -10.96 13.27 -16.72
CA LYS A 269 -12.23 12.59 -16.39
C LYS A 269 -13.33 13.53 -15.90
N SER A 270 -13.02 14.81 -15.75
CA SER A 270 -13.92 15.84 -15.22
C SER A 270 -14.67 16.59 -16.34
N LYS A 271 -15.76 17.28 -15.98
CA LYS A 271 -16.50 18.16 -16.89
C LYS A 271 -16.11 19.62 -16.69
N ILE A 272 -15.80 20.34 -17.77
CA ILE A 272 -15.32 21.73 -17.66
C ILE A 272 -16.35 22.64 -16.99
N SER A 273 -17.63 22.49 -17.34
CA SER A 273 -18.72 23.32 -16.80
C SER A 273 -18.82 23.23 -15.28
N VAL A 274 -18.62 22.03 -14.74
CA VAL A 274 -18.64 21.72 -13.30
C VAL A 274 -17.40 22.25 -12.60
N LEU A 275 -16.22 22.07 -13.21
CA LEU A 275 -14.96 22.58 -12.67
C LEU A 275 -14.97 24.11 -12.57
N LEU A 276 -15.49 24.80 -13.59
CA LEU A 276 -15.59 26.26 -13.57
C LEU A 276 -16.47 26.78 -12.41
N ILE A 277 -17.53 26.05 -12.04
CA ILE A 277 -18.39 26.40 -10.89
C ILE A 277 -17.63 26.18 -9.59
N ILE A 278 -16.87 25.09 -9.47
CA ILE A 278 -16.11 24.79 -8.25
C ILE A 278 -14.98 25.81 -8.08
N LEU A 279 -14.20 26.06 -9.13
CA LEU A 279 -13.09 27.00 -9.12
C LEU A 279 -13.56 28.44 -8.87
N SER A 280 -14.75 28.84 -9.32
CA SER A 280 -15.26 30.18 -8.99
C SER A 280 -15.46 30.40 -7.49
N HIS A 281 -15.76 29.34 -6.73
CA HIS A 281 -15.84 29.42 -5.26
C HIS A 281 -14.44 29.39 -4.63
N LEU A 282 -13.55 28.52 -5.12
CA LEU A 282 -12.23 28.30 -4.52
C LEU A 282 -11.23 29.44 -4.78
N VAL A 283 -11.34 30.16 -5.90
CA VAL A 283 -10.48 31.33 -6.14
C VAL A 283 -10.89 32.52 -5.23
N GLY A 284 -12.14 32.56 -4.80
CA GLY A 284 -12.62 33.53 -3.81
C GLY A 284 -12.29 33.17 -2.36
N GLU A 285 -11.60 32.06 -2.10
CA GLU A 285 -11.31 31.57 -0.76
C GLU A 285 -10.35 32.51 -0.01
N SER A 286 -10.52 32.64 1.31
CA SER A 286 -9.67 33.48 2.15
C SER A 286 -8.25 32.95 2.27
N HIS A 287 -8.08 31.62 2.30
CA HIS A 287 -6.79 30.98 2.50
C HIS A 287 -5.92 31.02 1.24
N ALA A 288 -4.72 31.61 1.35
CA ALA A 288 -3.81 31.83 0.23
C ALA A 288 -3.42 30.52 -0.50
N ARG A 289 -3.13 29.44 0.24
CA ARG A 289 -2.75 28.14 -0.36
C ARG A 289 -3.84 27.55 -1.26
N VAL A 290 -5.11 27.60 -0.85
CA VAL A 290 -6.23 27.09 -1.65
C VAL A 290 -6.44 27.94 -2.89
N ARG A 291 -6.30 29.27 -2.74
CA ARG A 291 -6.39 30.22 -3.87
C ARG A 291 -5.28 29.99 -4.89
N ALA A 292 -4.03 29.89 -4.43
CA ALA A 292 -2.87 29.61 -5.29
C ALA A 292 -3.01 28.27 -6.01
N GLN A 293 -3.49 27.23 -5.32
CA GLN A 293 -3.75 25.94 -5.94
C GLN A 293 -4.89 26.01 -6.96
N ALA A 294 -5.97 26.74 -6.67
CA ALA A 294 -7.09 26.92 -7.61
C ALA A 294 -6.64 27.68 -8.87
N GLU A 295 -5.83 28.72 -8.70
CA GLU A 295 -5.20 29.48 -9.78
C GLU A 295 -4.27 28.61 -10.64
N ARG A 296 -3.46 27.76 -9.99
CA ARG A 296 -2.64 26.76 -10.68
C ARG A 296 -3.49 25.77 -11.48
N THR A 297 -4.57 25.24 -10.89
CA THR A 297 -5.50 24.34 -11.57
C THR A 297 -6.16 25.02 -12.78
N LEU A 298 -6.48 26.32 -12.70
CA LEU A 298 -7.01 27.08 -13.84
C LEU A 298 -6.03 27.16 -15.02
N LEU A 299 -4.73 27.30 -14.76
CA LEU A 299 -3.70 27.27 -15.81
C LEU A 299 -3.59 25.87 -16.44
N ILE A 300 -3.58 24.82 -15.61
CA ILE A 300 -3.50 23.43 -16.09
C ILE A 300 -4.72 23.09 -16.97
N LEU A 301 -5.91 23.61 -16.64
CA LEU A 301 -7.11 23.46 -17.47
C LEU A 301 -7.00 24.09 -18.86
N GLY A 302 -6.07 25.03 -19.07
CA GLY A 302 -5.76 25.57 -20.40
C GLY A 302 -4.86 24.64 -21.24
N THR A 303 -4.17 23.71 -20.59
CA THR A 303 -3.23 22.77 -21.23
C THR A 303 -3.80 21.35 -21.39
N GLU A 304 -4.68 20.92 -20.49
CA GLU A 304 -5.26 19.58 -20.50
C GLU A 304 -6.74 19.57 -20.91
N THR A 305 -7.12 18.64 -21.79
CA THR A 305 -8.51 18.47 -22.22
C THR A 305 -9.38 17.84 -21.15
N CYS A 306 -10.60 18.35 -20.99
CA CYS A 306 -11.65 17.72 -20.18
C CYS A 306 -12.51 16.80 -21.06
N MET A 307 -13.32 15.96 -20.42
CA MET A 307 -14.14 14.96 -21.08
C MET A 307 -15.17 15.53 -22.08
N ASP A 308 -15.63 16.77 -21.90
CA ASP A 308 -16.78 17.37 -22.60
C ASP A 308 -16.47 18.62 -23.44
N SER A 309 -15.19 18.91 -23.72
CA SER A 309 -14.80 20.13 -24.46
C SER A 309 -13.45 20.00 -25.17
N THR A 310 -13.25 20.83 -26.19
CA THR A 310 -11.96 21.00 -26.88
C THR A 310 -11.10 22.04 -26.18
N LEU A 311 -9.77 21.99 -26.34
CA LEU A 311 -8.85 22.95 -25.71
C LEU A 311 -9.22 24.40 -26.03
N GLU A 312 -9.53 24.71 -27.28
CA GLU A 312 -9.89 26.07 -27.71
C GLU A 312 -11.17 26.58 -27.03
N GLU A 313 -12.20 25.74 -26.95
CA GLU A 313 -13.44 26.07 -26.23
C GLU A 313 -13.21 26.24 -24.72
N GLN A 314 -12.28 25.49 -24.15
CA GLN A 314 -11.92 25.60 -22.74
C GLN A 314 -11.18 26.90 -22.47
N GLN A 315 -10.15 27.20 -23.25
CA GLN A 315 -9.34 28.41 -23.14
C GLN A 315 -10.22 29.66 -23.29
N THR A 316 -11.09 29.71 -24.30
CA THR A 316 -12.03 30.84 -24.48
C THR A 316 -12.98 31.02 -23.30
N ARG A 317 -13.48 29.92 -22.71
CA ARG A 317 -14.34 29.98 -21.51
C ARG A 317 -13.57 30.40 -20.25
N LEU A 318 -12.33 29.94 -20.10
CA LEU A 318 -11.43 30.29 -19.00
C LEU A 318 -11.07 31.78 -19.07
N GLU A 319 -10.65 32.28 -20.23
CA GLU A 319 -10.36 33.69 -20.45
C GLU A 319 -11.58 34.56 -20.15
N LYS A 320 -12.76 34.18 -20.65
CA LYS A 320 -13.97 34.99 -20.44
C LYS A 320 -14.34 35.16 -18.97
N LYS A 321 -14.07 34.15 -18.13
CA LYS A 321 -14.48 34.16 -16.71
C LYS A 321 -13.37 34.59 -15.75
N PHE A 322 -12.12 34.26 -16.05
CA PHE A 322 -11.02 34.30 -15.09
C PHE A 322 -9.77 35.03 -15.61
N ARG A 323 -9.87 35.86 -16.67
CA ARG A 323 -8.72 36.56 -17.27
C ARG A 323 -7.79 37.22 -16.25
N THR A 324 -8.33 38.00 -15.31
CA THR A 324 -7.53 38.73 -14.32
C THR A 324 -6.78 37.79 -13.38
N GLN A 325 -7.42 36.68 -12.97
CA GLN A 325 -6.83 35.68 -12.11
C GLN A 325 -5.80 34.84 -12.85
N LEU A 326 -6.05 34.49 -14.11
CA LEU A 326 -5.11 33.77 -14.97
C LEU A 326 -3.82 34.56 -15.21
N LEU A 327 -3.90 35.87 -15.42
CA LEU A 327 -2.72 36.73 -15.58
C LEU A 327 -1.88 36.80 -14.30
N LYS A 328 -2.53 36.91 -13.13
CA LYS A 328 -1.84 36.85 -11.82
C LYS A 328 -1.22 35.47 -11.57
N ALA A 329 -2.00 34.41 -11.80
CA ALA A 329 -1.57 33.03 -11.67
C ALA A 329 -0.36 32.72 -12.55
N ALA A 330 -0.34 33.22 -13.78
CA ALA A 330 0.75 33.03 -14.73
C ALA A 330 2.04 33.75 -14.31
N GLN A 331 1.95 34.82 -13.52
CA GLN A 331 3.14 35.46 -12.93
C GLN A 331 3.66 34.66 -11.73
N ALA A 332 2.76 34.13 -10.89
CA ALA A 332 3.10 33.36 -9.70
C ALA A 332 3.61 31.94 -10.02
N ASN A 333 3.02 31.24 -10.99
CA ASN A 333 3.33 29.86 -11.36
C ASN A 333 4.16 29.82 -12.65
N LYS A 334 5.47 30.04 -12.52
CA LYS A 334 6.43 30.03 -13.64
C LYS A 334 6.63 28.65 -14.30
N ASP A 335 6.17 27.58 -13.65
CA ASP A 335 6.38 26.19 -14.07
C ASP A 335 5.26 25.63 -14.97
N VAL A 336 4.09 26.27 -15.02
CA VAL A 336 2.96 25.84 -15.86
C VAL A 336 2.96 26.65 -17.17
N ASP A 337 2.75 25.99 -18.31
CA ASP A 337 2.68 26.66 -19.62
C ASP A 337 1.48 27.62 -19.70
N ALA A 338 1.78 28.89 -19.93
CA ALA A 338 0.83 29.99 -20.06
C ALA A 338 0.90 30.68 -21.42
N SER A 339 1.57 30.08 -22.41
CA SER A 339 1.74 30.62 -23.77
C SER A 339 0.42 30.93 -24.46
N TRP A 340 -0.61 30.12 -24.20
CA TRP A 340 -1.96 30.29 -24.73
C TRP A 340 -2.66 31.59 -24.27
N LEU A 341 -2.20 32.22 -23.19
CA LEU A 341 -2.69 33.53 -22.72
C LEU A 341 -2.03 34.72 -23.45
N GLY A 342 -1.13 34.46 -24.41
CA GLY A 342 -0.35 35.48 -25.09
C GLY A 342 0.77 36.07 -24.23
N ILE A 343 1.14 35.40 -23.14
CA ILE A 343 2.32 35.73 -22.33
C ILE A 343 3.48 34.91 -22.88
N GLU A 344 4.26 35.50 -23.77
CA GLU A 344 5.54 34.94 -24.19
C GLU A 344 6.50 35.05 -23.00
N ARG A 345 6.78 33.93 -22.35
CA ARG A 345 7.83 33.88 -21.33
C ARG A 345 9.17 33.79 -22.05
N GLU A 346 10.04 34.76 -21.79
CA GLU A 346 11.47 34.54 -22.00
C GLU A 346 11.86 33.34 -21.13
N GLN A 347 12.27 32.24 -21.78
CA GLN A 347 12.86 31.07 -21.14
C GLN A 347 14.14 31.54 -20.44
N SER A 348 13.99 32.04 -19.21
CA SER A 348 15.12 32.39 -18.37
C SER A 348 15.72 31.08 -17.93
N ASP A 349 16.96 30.81 -18.37
CA ASP A 349 17.71 29.67 -17.88
C ASP A 349 17.67 29.71 -16.34
N PRO A 350 17.39 28.59 -15.65
CA PRO A 350 17.32 28.57 -14.19
C PRO A 350 18.63 29.09 -13.55
N MET A 351 19.74 28.98 -14.26
CA MET A 351 21.04 29.52 -13.88
C MET A 351 21.06 31.08 -13.86
N MET A 352 20.30 31.74 -14.73
CA MET A 352 20.17 33.21 -14.75
C MET A 352 19.33 33.74 -13.59
N ASP A 353 18.31 33.00 -13.16
CA ASP A 353 17.50 33.37 -11.97
C ASP A 353 18.29 33.15 -10.67
N ILE A 354 19.12 32.10 -10.61
CA ILE A 354 20.06 31.86 -9.50
C ILE A 354 21.14 32.96 -9.48
N LEU A 355 21.74 33.27 -10.64
CA LEU A 355 22.73 34.35 -10.75
C LEU A 355 22.14 35.70 -10.38
N LYS A 356 20.91 36.01 -10.81
CA LYS A 356 20.22 37.23 -10.39
C LYS A 356 20.02 37.28 -8.89
N ARG A 357 19.50 36.21 -8.25
CA ARG A 357 19.34 36.18 -6.78
C ARG A 357 20.66 36.42 -6.04
N ILE A 358 21.73 35.75 -6.46
CA ILE A 358 23.08 35.94 -5.88
C ILE A 358 23.58 37.38 -6.09
N THR A 359 23.38 37.97 -7.27
CA THR A 359 23.79 39.37 -7.52
C THR A 359 22.91 40.42 -6.84
N THR A 360 21.67 40.08 -6.46
CA THR A 360 20.76 41.03 -5.81
C THR A 360 20.97 41.06 -4.30
N GLU A 361 21.39 39.93 -3.69
CA GLU A 361 21.73 39.84 -2.26
C GLU A 361 22.91 40.73 -1.84
N GLU A 362 23.80 41.13 -2.77
CA GLU A 362 24.87 42.09 -2.49
C GLU A 362 24.40 43.57 -2.50
N SER A 363 23.12 43.85 -2.77
CA SER A 363 22.63 45.23 -2.97
C SER A 363 21.43 45.65 -2.10
N ILE A 364 20.96 44.81 -1.18
CA ILE A 364 19.80 45.11 -0.33
C ILE A 364 20.25 45.33 1.12
N GLU A 365 20.80 46.51 1.40
CA GLU A 365 20.91 47.02 2.78
C GLU A 365 19.95 48.18 3.07
N ASN A 366 19.15 48.70 2.12
CA ASN A 366 18.39 49.94 2.35
C ASN A 366 17.05 50.07 1.60
N GLN A 367 16.17 49.06 1.56
CA GLN A 367 14.76 49.29 1.21
C GLN A 367 13.81 48.46 2.08
N GLU A 368 12.94 49.16 2.82
CA GLU A 368 11.75 48.60 3.47
C GLU A 368 10.82 48.01 2.40
N ILE A 369 10.72 46.67 2.37
CA ILE A 369 9.77 45.95 1.53
C ILE A 369 8.55 45.60 2.38
N ASP A 370 7.38 45.99 1.87
CA ASP A 370 6.04 45.74 2.41
C ASP A 370 5.72 44.23 2.39
N THR A 371 5.80 43.56 3.55
CA THR A 371 5.74 42.10 3.72
C THR A 371 4.32 41.50 3.68
N SER A 372 3.48 41.88 2.72
CA SER A 372 2.09 41.38 2.68
C SER A 372 1.82 40.25 1.67
N ASP A 373 2.76 39.91 0.79
CA ASP A 373 2.58 38.93 -0.29
C ASP A 373 3.62 37.79 -0.32
N ASP A 374 4.41 37.61 0.75
CA ASP A 374 5.30 36.45 0.84
C ASP A 374 4.49 35.16 1.08
N PRO A 375 4.77 34.07 0.35
CA PRO A 375 4.11 32.80 0.60
C PRO A 375 4.53 32.29 1.98
N GLU A 376 3.57 32.17 2.90
CA GLU A 376 3.76 31.53 4.21
C GLU A 376 4.38 30.15 4.02
N GLY A 377 5.69 30.08 4.25
CA GLY A 377 6.47 28.86 4.23
C GLY A 377 5.88 27.84 5.18
N VAL A 378 6.12 26.56 4.87
CA VAL A 378 5.72 25.46 5.73
C VAL A 378 6.50 25.58 7.04
N SER A 379 5.87 26.13 8.07
CA SER A 379 6.44 26.17 9.39
C SER A 379 6.43 24.75 9.95
N LEU A 380 7.58 24.27 10.44
CA LEU A 380 7.70 22.96 11.09
C LEU A 380 6.76 22.80 12.29
N SER A 381 6.18 23.89 12.80
CA SER A 381 5.10 23.89 13.78
C SER A 381 3.81 23.23 13.29
N ASP A 382 3.58 23.13 11.98
CA ASP A 382 2.41 22.42 11.42
C ASP A 382 2.56 20.88 11.56
N PHE A 383 3.75 20.38 11.88
CA PHE A 383 4.04 18.95 12.09
C PHE A 383 4.22 18.57 13.56
N VAL A 384 4.24 19.54 14.49
CA VAL A 384 4.42 19.26 15.92
C VAL A 384 3.06 18.97 16.54
N LYS A 385 2.88 17.71 16.96
CA LYS A 385 1.79 17.30 17.85
C LYS A 385 1.75 18.21 19.08
N ASP A 386 0.57 18.73 19.39
CA ASP A 386 0.28 19.47 20.62
C ASP A 386 0.78 18.74 21.88
N GLU A 387 1.94 19.11 22.39
CA GLU A 387 2.20 19.09 23.82
C GLU A 387 1.98 20.51 24.36
N LYS A 388 0.89 20.64 25.12
CA LYS A 388 0.55 21.85 25.87
C LYS A 388 1.75 22.33 26.68
N GLN A 389 2.16 23.59 26.51
CA GLN A 389 2.23 24.53 27.63
C GLN A 389 2.47 26.00 27.22
N LYS A 390 1.74 26.85 27.93
CA LYS A 390 1.82 28.31 28.05
C LYS A 390 3.26 28.87 28.10
N SER A 391 3.54 29.91 27.32
CA SER A 391 3.80 31.26 27.82
C SER A 391 4.10 32.25 26.69
N LYS A 392 3.53 33.46 26.80
CA LYS A 392 3.92 34.67 26.08
C LYS A 392 5.36 35.07 26.44
N GLY A 393 6.11 35.64 25.50
CA GLY A 393 7.30 36.43 25.79
C GLY A 393 8.26 36.58 24.61
N GLU A 394 8.34 37.81 24.10
CA GLU A 394 9.40 38.50 23.35
C GLU A 394 10.65 37.73 22.90
N VAL A 395 10.97 37.87 21.60
CA VAL A 395 12.24 37.47 20.98
C VAL A 395 13.29 38.53 21.31
N GLU A 396 14.13 38.26 22.31
CA GLU A 396 15.36 39.02 22.54
C GLU A 396 16.43 38.58 21.52
N SER A 397 17.05 39.59 20.90
CA SER A 397 18.20 39.44 20.02
C SER A 397 19.39 38.84 20.77
N ILE A 398 19.81 37.66 20.35
CA ILE A 398 20.97 36.92 20.87
C ILE A 398 22.22 37.81 20.80
N SER A 399 22.86 38.03 21.95
CA SER A 399 24.04 38.87 22.10
C SER A 399 25.28 38.21 21.47
N GLU A 400 26.30 39.00 21.10
CA GLU A 400 27.53 38.47 20.49
C GLU A 400 28.31 37.52 21.42
N GLU A 401 28.10 37.62 22.74
CA GLU A 401 28.68 36.71 23.72
C GLU A 401 28.12 35.29 23.58
N ASP A 402 26.84 35.14 23.25
CA ASP A 402 26.20 33.84 23.02
C ASP A 402 26.65 33.18 21.71
N LYS A 403 26.98 33.98 20.69
CA LYS A 403 27.59 33.49 19.45
C LYS A 403 29.01 32.98 19.68
N SER A 404 29.77 33.65 20.55
CA SER A 404 31.12 33.22 20.93
C SER A 404 31.10 31.94 21.79
N SER A 405 30.08 31.78 22.63
CA SER A 405 29.81 30.54 23.39
C SER A 405 29.46 29.36 22.47
N LEU A 406 28.60 29.59 21.48
CA LEU A 406 28.25 28.57 20.48
C LEU A 406 29.42 28.18 19.57
N LEU A 407 30.27 29.15 19.17
CA LEU A 407 31.48 28.85 18.40
C LEU A 407 32.53 28.11 19.23
N SER A 408 32.62 28.40 20.53
CA SER A 408 33.50 27.66 21.45
C SER A 408 32.99 26.22 21.67
N ALA A 409 31.67 26.02 21.76
CA ALA A 409 31.05 24.70 21.83
C ALA A 409 31.25 23.90 20.53
N LEU A 410 31.16 24.55 19.35
CA LEU A 410 31.39 23.93 18.04
C LEU A 410 32.86 23.56 17.81
N LEU A 411 33.80 24.39 18.28
CA LEU A 411 35.23 24.07 18.24
C LEU A 411 35.59 22.94 19.21
N GLY A 412 34.97 22.90 20.41
CA GLY A 412 35.08 21.79 21.34
C GLY A 412 34.56 20.46 20.74
N ALA A 413 33.44 20.51 20.02
CA ALA A 413 32.87 19.35 19.34
C ALA A 413 33.73 18.84 18.16
N LYS A 414 34.50 19.73 17.52
CA LYS A 414 35.45 19.37 16.45
C LYS A 414 36.74 18.74 16.99
N GLU A 415 37.18 19.13 18.18
CA GLU A 415 38.34 18.48 18.83
C GLU A 415 37.99 17.10 19.41
N SER A 416 36.73 16.85 19.77
CA SER A 416 36.27 15.50 20.14
C SER A 416 36.12 14.56 18.93
N SER A 417 35.86 15.06 17.72
CA SER A 417 35.71 14.21 16.53
C SER A 417 37.05 13.78 15.89
N ILE A 418 38.18 14.34 16.32
CA ILE A 418 39.52 14.03 15.77
C ILE A 418 40.30 13.04 16.66
N LYS A 419 39.76 12.68 17.84
CA LYS A 419 40.41 11.73 18.78
C LYS A 419 39.80 10.32 18.81
N GLU A 420 38.81 10.01 17.96
CA GLU A 420 38.17 8.68 17.90
C GLU A 420 38.78 7.75 16.82
N GLU A 421 40.11 7.65 16.77
CA GLU A 421 40.81 6.51 16.16
C GLU A 421 41.81 5.93 17.18
N SER A 422 41.28 5.40 18.28
CA SER A 422 41.98 4.39 19.08
C SER A 422 40.97 3.62 19.93
N THR A 423 40.85 2.33 19.62
CA THR A 423 40.34 1.21 20.44
C THR A 423 39.46 1.56 21.66
N PRO A 424 38.20 1.11 21.73
CA PRO A 424 37.38 1.37 22.90
C PRO A 424 37.91 0.59 24.12
N THR A 425 38.37 1.37 25.09
CA THR A 425 38.60 0.92 26.46
C THR A 425 37.23 0.58 27.06
N ILE A 426 37.08 -0.65 27.53
CA ILE A 426 35.86 -1.16 28.16
C ILE A 426 35.74 -0.52 29.53
N GLU A 427 34.84 0.45 29.71
CA GLU A 427 34.41 0.88 31.04
C GLU A 427 32.96 1.41 30.99
N ASN A 428 32.12 0.80 31.84
CA ASN A 428 30.71 1.10 32.13
C ASN A 428 29.64 0.61 31.13
N ILE A 429 29.43 -0.71 31.10
CA ILE A 429 28.21 -1.32 30.55
C ILE A 429 27.17 -1.40 31.68
N SER A 430 26.03 -0.77 31.48
CA SER A 430 24.81 -0.95 32.28
C SER A 430 24.45 -2.43 32.37
N GLN A 431 24.50 -2.99 33.58
CA GLN A 431 24.10 -4.37 33.86
C GLN A 431 22.58 -4.50 33.63
N ILE A 432 22.19 -5.14 32.54
CA ILE A 432 20.82 -5.63 32.37
C ILE A 432 20.75 -6.97 33.09
N GLU A 433 20.32 -6.97 34.36
CA GLU A 433 20.00 -8.20 35.09
C GLU A 433 18.75 -8.83 34.48
N LEU A 434 18.93 -9.84 33.62
CA LEU A 434 17.84 -10.63 33.04
C LEU A 434 17.51 -11.82 33.95
N ASP A 435 16.21 -12.08 34.12
CA ASP A 435 15.69 -13.19 34.93
C ASP A 435 16.15 -14.56 34.36
N PRO A 436 16.82 -15.42 35.16
CA PRO A 436 17.30 -16.73 34.72
C PRO A 436 16.20 -17.73 34.35
N THR A 437 14.92 -17.42 34.61
CA THR A 437 13.79 -18.27 34.19
C THR A 437 13.42 -18.15 32.71
N ILE A 438 14.00 -17.18 31.98
CA ILE A 438 13.73 -16.96 30.55
C ILE A 438 14.60 -17.90 29.69
N PRO A 439 14.04 -18.54 28.63
CA PRO A 439 14.81 -19.38 27.70
C PRO A 439 16.03 -18.66 27.11
N ALA A 440 17.12 -19.41 26.88
CA ALA A 440 18.38 -18.87 26.38
C ALA A 440 18.22 -18.11 25.03
N SER A 441 17.37 -18.60 24.13
CA SER A 441 17.06 -17.96 22.85
C SER A 441 16.37 -16.59 23.00
N SER A 442 15.46 -16.45 23.96
CA SER A 442 14.81 -15.16 24.24
C SER A 442 15.77 -14.16 24.92
N ARG A 443 16.64 -14.64 25.82
CA ARG A 443 17.71 -13.81 26.41
C ARG A 443 18.67 -13.31 25.34
N PHE A 444 19.05 -14.16 24.40
CA PHE A 444 19.89 -13.79 23.25
C PHE A 444 19.26 -12.70 22.39
N ILE A 445 17.96 -12.80 22.06
CA ILE A 445 17.26 -11.79 21.26
C ILE A 445 17.23 -10.43 21.96
N LEU A 446 16.96 -10.38 23.27
CA LEU A 446 16.94 -9.13 24.03
C LEU A 446 18.31 -8.46 24.05
N ILE A 447 19.38 -9.24 24.21
CA ILE A 447 20.75 -8.74 24.15
C ILE A 447 21.04 -8.20 22.75
N LEU A 448 20.69 -8.96 21.70
CA LEU A 448 20.89 -8.54 20.30
C LEU A 448 20.15 -7.24 19.99
N GLN A 449 18.90 -7.09 20.42
CA GLN A 449 18.11 -5.87 20.25
C GLN A 449 18.78 -4.69 20.94
N SER A 450 19.15 -4.83 22.22
CA SER A 450 19.84 -3.77 22.96
C SER A 450 21.17 -3.35 22.31
N THR A 451 21.95 -4.31 21.81
CA THR A 451 23.20 -4.01 21.10
C THR A 451 22.98 -3.40 19.73
N SER A 452 21.91 -3.77 19.04
CA SER A 452 21.57 -3.22 17.74
C SER A 452 21.09 -1.77 17.83
N GLU A 453 20.47 -1.38 18.95
CA GLU A 453 20.13 0.02 19.25
C GLU A 453 21.39 0.86 19.50
N GLU A 454 22.42 0.29 20.12
CA GLU A 454 23.68 1.00 20.40
C GLU A 454 24.62 1.10 19.18
N ILE A 455 24.78 0.02 18.41
CA ILE A 455 25.84 -0.11 17.38
C ILE A 455 25.26 -0.05 15.96
N GLY A 456 23.96 -0.29 15.80
CA GLY A 456 23.28 -0.41 14.50
C GLY A 456 22.99 -1.86 14.09
N LYS A 457 22.53 -2.05 12.85
CA LYS A 457 21.99 -3.34 12.36
C LYS A 457 23.00 -4.50 12.35
N ASP A 458 24.30 -4.21 12.21
CA ASP A 458 25.36 -5.21 12.13
C ASP A 458 26.16 -5.25 13.45
N VAL A 459 25.87 -6.22 14.31
CA VAL A 459 26.53 -6.32 15.63
C VAL A 459 27.71 -7.31 15.58
N PRO A 460 28.93 -6.92 16.01
CA PRO A 460 30.06 -7.84 16.10
C PRO A 460 29.84 -9.00 17.09
N LEU A 461 30.22 -10.22 16.70
CA LEU A 461 30.00 -11.43 17.50
C LEU A 461 30.76 -11.40 18.84
N GLU A 462 31.95 -10.80 18.89
CA GLU A 462 32.76 -10.67 20.10
C GLU A 462 32.07 -9.81 21.18
N LEU A 463 31.39 -8.74 20.75
CA LEU A 463 30.64 -7.86 21.67
C LEU A 463 29.36 -8.53 22.18
N LEU A 464 28.68 -9.31 21.32
CA LEU A 464 27.52 -10.10 21.73
C LEU A 464 27.89 -11.19 22.73
N GLN A 465 29.03 -11.86 22.54
CA GLN A 465 29.49 -12.88 23.47
C GLN A 465 29.85 -12.26 24.83
N ALA A 466 30.56 -11.13 24.83
CA ALA A 466 30.90 -10.42 26.06
C ALA A 466 29.65 -9.96 26.84
N LYS A 467 28.64 -9.41 26.15
CA LYS A 467 27.36 -9.03 26.78
C LYS A 467 26.50 -10.25 27.16
N GLY A 468 26.58 -11.34 26.42
CA GLY A 468 25.96 -12.63 26.74
C GLY A 468 26.46 -13.19 28.07
N ILE A 469 27.78 -13.23 28.25
CA ILE A 469 28.41 -13.67 29.50
C ILE A 469 28.02 -12.73 30.65
N ALA A 470 27.99 -11.41 30.42
CA ALA A 470 27.56 -10.44 31.43
C ALA A 470 26.08 -10.61 31.84
N ALA A 471 25.23 -11.10 30.93
CA ALA A 471 23.82 -11.41 31.16
C ALA A 471 23.56 -12.84 31.67
N GLY A 472 24.60 -13.60 32.00
CA GLY A 472 24.49 -14.95 32.58
C GLY A 472 24.14 -16.05 31.56
N LEU A 473 24.50 -15.88 30.28
CA LEU A 473 24.52 -16.97 29.30
C LEU A 473 25.87 -17.69 29.36
N THR A 474 25.84 -19.01 29.38
CA THR A 474 27.06 -19.82 29.19
C THR A 474 27.44 -19.82 27.70
N ASP A 475 28.72 -20.05 27.39
CA ASP A 475 29.18 -20.09 25.99
C ASP A 475 28.43 -21.17 25.18
N GLU A 476 28.12 -22.32 25.79
CA GLU A 476 27.35 -23.39 25.13
C GLU A 476 25.91 -22.98 24.85
N GLU A 477 25.23 -22.31 25.80
CA GLU A 477 23.88 -21.78 25.60
C GLU A 477 23.84 -20.70 24.51
N PHE A 478 24.88 -19.86 24.47
CA PHE A 478 25.00 -18.79 23.47
C PHE A 478 25.11 -19.34 22.05
N PHE A 479 26.00 -20.31 21.81
CA PHE A 479 26.16 -20.90 20.47
C PHE A 479 24.95 -21.74 20.07
N ASN A 480 24.33 -22.46 21.00
CA ASN A 480 23.09 -23.21 20.70
C ASN A 480 21.94 -22.26 20.32
N ALA A 481 21.73 -21.18 21.08
CA ALA A 481 20.72 -20.18 20.76
C ALA A 481 20.99 -19.49 19.40
N LEU A 482 22.25 -19.19 19.10
CA LEU A 482 22.64 -18.59 17.82
C LEU A 482 22.32 -19.54 16.65
N SER A 483 22.67 -20.83 16.77
CA SER A 483 22.36 -21.83 15.74
C SER A 483 20.85 -22.05 15.57
N GLU A 484 20.09 -22.13 16.65
CA GLU A 484 18.62 -22.25 16.59
C GLU A 484 17.97 -21.06 15.87
N LEU A 485 18.44 -19.84 16.13
CA LEU A 485 17.88 -18.62 15.52
C LEU A 485 18.32 -18.43 14.06
N GLU A 486 19.49 -18.96 13.69
CA GLU A 486 19.95 -19.03 12.29
C GLU A 486 19.13 -20.07 11.51
N GLU A 487 18.84 -21.24 12.08
CA GLU A 487 17.94 -22.24 11.47
C GLU A 487 16.51 -21.72 11.29
N GLN A 488 16.02 -20.90 12.21
CA GLN A 488 14.71 -20.24 12.11
C GLN A 488 14.70 -19.05 11.14
N GLY A 489 15.86 -18.61 10.65
CA GLY A 489 15.99 -17.47 9.73
C GLY A 489 15.67 -16.11 10.35
N ILE A 490 15.69 -16.01 11.68
CA ILE A 490 15.46 -14.75 12.41
C ILE A 490 16.73 -13.88 12.39
N ILE A 491 17.89 -14.53 12.31
CA ILE A 491 19.20 -13.90 12.40
C ILE A 491 20.08 -14.39 11.26
N TYR A 492 20.89 -13.49 10.72
CA TYR A 492 21.90 -13.81 9.71
C TYR A 492 23.32 -13.55 10.25
N ARG A 493 24.22 -14.52 10.03
CA ARG A 493 25.65 -14.38 10.32
C ARG A 493 26.41 -14.00 9.04
N SER A 494 27.01 -12.82 9.05
CA SER A 494 27.88 -12.37 7.98
C SER A 494 29.24 -13.08 8.02
N SER A 495 29.84 -13.30 6.86
CA SER A 495 31.22 -13.83 6.73
C SER A 495 32.28 -12.92 7.39
N LYS A 496 31.92 -11.66 7.69
CA LYS A 496 32.78 -10.70 8.41
C LYS A 496 32.71 -10.83 9.94
N GLY A 497 31.97 -11.82 10.48
CA GLY A 497 31.85 -12.02 11.93
C GLY A 497 30.83 -11.11 12.62
N THR A 498 29.90 -10.51 11.86
CA THR A 498 28.76 -9.75 12.40
C THR A 498 27.49 -10.58 12.36
N VAL A 499 26.56 -10.24 13.25
CA VAL A 499 25.25 -10.87 13.42
C VAL A 499 24.19 -9.77 13.29
N SER A 500 23.22 -9.96 12.38
CA SER A 500 22.17 -8.98 12.10
C SER A 500 20.79 -9.59 12.26
N TYR A 501 19.85 -8.85 12.86
CA TYR A 501 18.44 -9.22 12.93
C TYR A 501 17.82 -9.08 11.53
N VAL A 502 17.07 -10.10 11.08
CA VAL A 502 16.31 -10.02 9.84
C VAL A 502 15.07 -9.18 10.11
N ASP A 503 15.04 -7.94 9.62
CA ASP A 503 13.84 -7.13 9.57
C ASP A 503 12.81 -7.83 8.66
N ILE A 504 12.00 -8.70 9.26
CA ILE A 504 10.71 -9.06 8.68
C ILE A 504 9.86 -7.82 8.90
N GLU A 505 9.83 -6.91 7.92
CA GLU A 505 8.79 -5.89 7.84
C GLU A 505 7.43 -6.60 7.92
N LEU A 506 6.80 -6.52 9.10
CA LEU A 506 5.49 -7.07 9.42
C LEU A 506 4.38 -6.08 9.05
#